data_AF-A0A4R4SLN6-F1
#
_entry.id   AF-A0A4R4SLN6-F1
#
_cell.length_a   1.000
_cell.length_b   1.000
_cell.length_c   1.000
_cell.angle_alpha   90.00
_cell.angle_beta   90.00
_cell.angle_gamma   90.00
#
_symmetry.space_group_name_H-M   'P 1'
#
loop_
_entity.id
_entity.type
_entity.pdbx_description
1 polymer ?
#
loop_
_entity_poly.entity_id
_entity_poly.type
_entity_poly.pdbx_seq_one_letter_code
_entity_poly.pdbx_strand_id
1 'polypeptide(L)'
;LPSLAGLDEGEERAARELFDSVTVELGLGVELPRDRTAARWALAYWLAQQVAEGRLDPAAGADRIWGEAAVDLDYPEELREIVTYAIQLADWDESWGTPWQDLKDGALHAARQLVERRAANPGA
;
A
#
# COMPACT_ATOMS: atom_id res chain seq x y z
N LEU A 1 -1.19 7.85 -25.78
CA LEU A 1 -1.06 7.65 -24.32
C LEU A 1 -1.85 6.39 -23.96
N PRO A 2 -1.47 5.61 -22.94
CA PRO A 2 -2.21 4.39 -22.61
C PRO A 2 -3.57 4.80 -22.07
N SER A 3 -4.62 4.47 -22.82
CA SER A 3 -6.00 4.63 -22.43
C SER A 3 -6.25 3.82 -21.15
N LEU A 4 -6.93 4.41 -20.17
CA LEU A 4 -7.46 3.67 -19.03
C LEU A 4 -8.39 2.56 -19.59
N ALA A 5 -7.90 1.33 -19.60
CA ALA A 5 -8.65 0.13 -20.00
C ALA A 5 -9.35 0.17 -21.38
N GLY A 6 -8.82 0.93 -22.37
CA GLY A 6 -9.36 0.96 -23.73
C GLY A 6 -10.55 1.91 -23.95
N LEU A 7 -10.84 2.78 -22.98
CA LEU A 7 -11.80 3.87 -23.11
C LEU A 7 -11.32 4.94 -24.09
N ASP A 8 -12.22 5.49 -24.89
CA ASP A 8 -11.95 6.70 -25.67
C ASP A 8 -11.88 7.95 -24.77
N GLU A 9 -11.42 9.09 -25.30
CA GLU A 9 -11.25 10.33 -24.51
C GLU A 9 -12.58 10.89 -23.94
N GLY A 10 -13.72 10.53 -24.54
CA GLY A 10 -15.04 10.88 -24.05
C GLY A 10 -15.46 9.99 -22.87
N GLU A 11 -15.24 8.69 -23.02
CA GLU A 11 -15.51 7.68 -22.00
C GLU A 11 -14.61 7.84 -20.77
N GLU A 12 -13.34 8.19 -20.94
CA GLU A 12 -12.42 8.49 -19.83
C GLU A 12 -12.93 9.67 -18.98
N ARG A 13 -13.40 10.74 -19.63
CA ARG A 13 -13.97 11.91 -18.96
C ARG A 13 -15.26 11.55 -18.22
N ALA A 14 -16.15 10.82 -18.88
CA ALA A 14 -17.42 10.40 -18.28
C ALA A 14 -17.22 9.45 -17.09
N ALA A 15 -16.26 8.52 -17.18
CA ALA A 15 -15.91 7.63 -16.07
C ALA A 15 -15.39 8.42 -14.86
N ARG A 16 -14.59 9.46 -15.10
CA ARG A 16 -14.09 10.34 -14.04
C ARG A 16 -15.20 11.14 -13.38
N GLU A 17 -16.07 11.75 -14.16
CA GLU A 17 -17.22 12.52 -13.65
C GLU A 17 -18.18 11.63 -12.84
N LEU A 18 -18.44 10.40 -13.31
CA LEU A 18 -19.26 9.43 -12.59
C LEU A 18 -18.63 9.02 -11.26
N PHE A 19 -17.31 8.76 -11.25
CA PHE A 19 -16.59 8.42 -10.02
C PHE A 19 -16.63 9.56 -9.00
N ASP A 20 -16.42 10.80 -9.44
CA ASP A 20 -16.51 11.99 -8.58
C ASP A 20 -17.93 12.12 -8.00
N SER A 21 -18.96 11.93 -8.83
CA SER A 21 -20.37 11.97 -8.39
C SER A 21 -20.69 10.90 -7.33
N VAL A 22 -20.27 9.65 -7.55
CA VAL A 22 -20.50 8.54 -6.60
C VAL A 22 -19.76 8.81 -5.29
N THR A 23 -18.56 9.39 -5.35
CA THR A 23 -17.78 9.74 -4.16
C THR A 23 -18.50 10.80 -3.31
N VAL A 24 -19.13 11.78 -3.96
CA VAL A 24 -19.97 12.79 -3.28
C VAL A 24 -21.25 12.15 -2.74
N GLU A 25 -21.95 11.33 -3.53
CA GLU A 25 -23.22 10.69 -3.14
C GLU A 25 -23.06 9.77 -1.94
N LEU A 26 -22.01 8.94 -1.94
CA LEU A 26 -21.70 8.03 -0.84
C LEU A 26 -21.09 8.76 0.38
N GLY A 27 -20.93 10.08 0.31
CA GLY A 27 -20.31 10.87 1.37
C GLY A 27 -18.86 10.46 1.66
N LEU A 28 -18.18 9.88 0.67
CA LEU A 28 -16.88 9.26 0.87
C LEU A 28 -15.77 10.29 1.11
N GLY A 29 -16.01 11.58 0.84
CA GLY A 29 -15.13 12.69 1.24
C GLY A 29 -13.66 12.48 0.85
N VAL A 30 -13.39 11.68 -0.18
CA VAL A 30 -12.04 11.27 -0.55
C VAL A 30 -11.41 12.38 -1.36
N GLU A 31 -10.60 13.21 -0.72
CA GLU A 31 -9.61 14.01 -1.43
C GLU A 31 -8.45 13.08 -1.82
N LEU A 32 -8.46 12.60 -3.06
CA LEU A 32 -7.33 11.86 -3.60
C LEU A 32 -6.13 12.81 -3.71
N PRO A 33 -4.95 12.43 -3.20
CA PRO A 33 -3.74 13.23 -3.40
C PRO A 33 -3.49 13.40 -4.90
N ARG A 34 -3.39 14.66 -5.37
CA ARG A 34 -3.07 14.96 -6.77
C ARG A 34 -1.60 14.69 -7.10
N ASP A 35 -0.77 14.62 -6.07
CA ASP A 35 0.63 14.24 -6.17
C ASP A 35 0.79 12.71 -6.12
N ARG A 36 1.50 12.17 -7.11
CA ARG A 36 1.77 10.74 -7.22
C ARG A 36 2.54 10.23 -5.99
N THR A 37 3.49 11.01 -5.47
CA THR A 37 4.27 10.61 -4.29
C THR A 37 3.37 10.53 -3.06
N ALA A 38 2.56 11.55 -2.80
CA ALA A 38 1.57 11.52 -1.73
C ALA A 38 0.56 10.36 -1.87
N ALA A 39 0.12 10.04 -3.10
CA ALA A 39 -0.77 8.91 -3.34
C ALA A 39 -0.11 7.55 -3.00
N ARG A 40 1.19 7.39 -3.30
CA ARG A 40 1.94 6.17 -2.96
C ARG A 40 2.15 6.00 -1.46
N TRP A 41 2.42 7.08 -0.74
CA TRP A 41 2.45 7.06 0.73
C TRP A 41 1.08 6.71 1.32
N ALA A 42 0.01 7.33 0.81
CA ALA A 42 -1.35 7.02 1.25
C ALA A 42 -1.70 5.53 1.05
N LEU A 43 -1.31 4.94 -0.08
CA LEU A 43 -1.46 3.51 -0.35
C LEU A 43 -0.65 2.65 0.64
N ALA A 44 0.63 2.98 0.86
CA ALA A 44 1.50 2.24 1.78
C ALA A 44 0.91 2.21 3.20
N TYR A 45 0.47 3.36 3.70
CA TYR A 45 -0.16 3.46 5.01
C TYR A 45 -1.50 2.72 5.09
N TRP A 46 -2.31 2.79 4.04
CA TRP A 46 -3.59 2.08 4.00
C TRP A 46 -3.38 0.56 4.03
N LEU A 47 -2.44 0.04 3.24
CA LEU A 47 -2.08 -1.39 3.24
C LEU A 47 -1.55 -1.83 4.61
N ALA A 48 -0.66 -1.06 5.21
CA ALA A 48 -0.12 -1.35 6.54
C ALA A 48 -1.23 -1.36 7.61
N GLN A 49 -2.22 -0.47 7.51
CA GLN A 49 -3.40 -0.48 8.38
C GLN A 49 -4.22 -1.76 8.19
N GLN A 50 -4.43 -2.21 6.94
CA GLN A 50 -5.17 -3.47 6.69
C GLN A 50 -4.44 -4.66 7.33
N VAL A 51 -3.11 -4.72 7.23
CA VAL A 51 -2.30 -5.76 7.87
C VAL A 51 -2.38 -5.66 9.40
N ALA A 52 -2.21 -4.47 9.97
CA ALA A 52 -2.23 -4.24 11.41
C ALA A 52 -3.56 -4.67 12.06
N GLU A 53 -4.67 -4.45 11.36
CA GLU A 53 -6.03 -4.83 11.78
C GLU A 53 -6.40 -6.29 11.42
N GLY A 54 -5.50 -7.04 10.78
CA GLY A 54 -5.75 -8.43 10.37
C GLY A 54 -6.75 -8.57 9.21
N ARG A 55 -7.04 -7.49 8.50
CA ARG A 55 -7.89 -7.48 7.29
C ARG A 55 -7.13 -7.90 6.03
N LEU A 56 -5.79 -7.87 6.08
CA LEU A 56 -4.89 -8.33 5.03
C LEU A 56 -3.80 -9.22 5.62
N ASP A 57 -3.48 -10.32 4.94
CA ASP A 57 -2.39 -11.22 5.35
C ASP A 57 -1.04 -10.47 5.36
N PRO A 58 -0.19 -10.63 6.39
CA PRO A 58 1.08 -9.91 6.47
C PRO A 58 2.04 -10.12 5.29
N ALA A 59 2.10 -11.34 4.72
CA ALA A 59 2.97 -11.61 3.58
C ALA A 59 2.44 -10.92 2.32
N ALA A 60 1.13 -11.06 2.06
CA ALA A 60 0.49 -10.38 0.93
C ALA A 60 0.54 -8.84 1.06
N GLY A 61 0.41 -8.32 2.29
CA GLY A 61 0.52 -6.89 2.55
C GLY A 61 1.93 -6.35 2.36
N ALA A 62 2.95 -7.07 2.84
CA ALA A 62 4.35 -6.69 2.65
C ALA A 62 4.75 -6.70 1.17
N ASP A 63 4.35 -7.74 0.42
CA ASP A 63 4.57 -7.83 -1.02
C ASP A 63 3.93 -6.65 -1.79
N ARG A 64 2.67 -6.30 -1.46
CA ARG A 64 2.01 -5.13 -2.05
C ARG A 64 2.67 -3.81 -1.70
N ILE A 65 3.07 -3.62 -0.44
CA ILE A 65 3.78 -2.40 -0.04
C ILE A 65 5.11 -2.30 -0.80
N TRP A 66 5.81 -3.41 -1.00
CA TRP A 66 7.03 -3.45 -1.79
C TRP A 66 6.78 -3.08 -3.26
N GLY A 67 5.91 -3.82 -3.96
CA GLY A 67 5.71 -3.68 -5.40
C GLY A 67 4.90 -2.44 -5.80
N GLU A 68 3.90 -2.04 -4.99
CA GLU A 68 2.95 -0.98 -5.36
C GLU A 68 3.27 0.39 -4.75
N ALA A 69 4.16 0.46 -3.75
CA ALA A 69 4.56 1.71 -3.10
C ALA A 69 6.08 1.92 -3.04
N ALA A 70 6.84 1.00 -2.44
CA ALA A 70 8.26 1.22 -2.18
C ALA A 70 9.08 1.43 -3.46
N VAL A 71 8.81 0.66 -4.52
CA VAL A 71 9.45 0.84 -5.84
C VAL A 71 9.22 2.25 -6.39
N ASP A 72 7.98 2.73 -6.35
CA ASP A 72 7.60 4.04 -6.89
C ASP A 72 8.07 5.21 -6.02
N LEU A 73 8.37 4.95 -4.74
CA LEU A 73 8.91 5.92 -3.77
C LEU A 73 10.45 5.90 -3.67
N ASP A 74 11.13 5.11 -4.50
CA ASP A 74 12.58 4.90 -4.48
C ASP A 74 13.11 4.38 -3.13
N TYR A 75 12.39 3.41 -2.56
CA TYR A 75 12.77 2.66 -1.35
C TYR A 75 13.09 3.55 -0.13
N PRO A 76 12.12 4.34 0.36
CA PRO A 76 12.34 5.20 1.51
C PRO A 76 12.64 4.37 2.77
N GLU A 77 13.46 4.96 3.64
CA GLU A 77 13.96 4.32 4.86
C GLU A 77 12.82 3.83 5.76
N GLU A 78 11.69 4.52 5.77
CA GLU A 78 10.53 4.15 6.56
C GLU A 78 9.89 2.84 6.13
N LEU A 79 10.04 2.43 4.87
CA LEU A 79 9.50 1.17 4.34
C LEU A 79 10.51 0.02 4.37
N ARG A 80 11.77 0.29 4.72
CA ARG A 80 12.89 -0.67 4.64
C ARG A 80 12.60 -2.00 5.35
N GLU A 81 12.04 -1.98 6.56
CA GLU A 81 11.74 -3.22 7.30
C GLU A 81 10.66 -4.05 6.61
N ILE A 82 9.59 -3.41 6.13
CA ILE A 82 8.51 -4.10 5.42
C ILE A 82 9.05 -4.71 4.12
N VAL A 83 9.86 -3.96 3.36
CA VAL A 83 10.50 -4.46 2.13
C VAL A 83 11.43 -5.63 2.42
N THR A 84 12.18 -5.58 3.52
CA THR A 84 13.07 -6.68 3.93
C THR A 84 12.28 -7.96 4.18
N TYR A 85 11.18 -7.88 4.93
CA TYR A 85 10.33 -9.04 5.16
C TYR A 85 9.62 -9.50 3.89
N ALA A 86 9.22 -8.60 2.99
CA ALA A 86 8.63 -8.96 1.69
C ALA A 86 9.58 -9.82 0.86
N ILE A 87 10.85 -9.42 0.75
CA ILE A 87 11.89 -10.18 0.04
C ILE A 87 12.11 -11.54 0.70
N GLN A 88 12.27 -11.57 2.03
CA GLN A 88 12.48 -12.81 2.77
C GLN A 88 11.31 -13.78 2.65
N LEU A 89 10.07 -13.27 2.61
CA LEU A 89 8.87 -14.08 2.40
C LEU A 89 8.74 -14.53 0.95
N ALA A 90 9.14 -13.73 -0.03
CA ALA A 90 9.10 -14.14 -1.44
C ALA A 90 10.10 -15.27 -1.74
N ASP A 91 11.28 -15.20 -1.15
CA ASP A 91 12.39 -16.13 -1.39
C ASP A 91 12.50 -17.24 -0.32
N TRP A 92 11.54 -17.32 0.61
CA TRP A 92 11.62 -18.21 1.75
C TRP A 92 11.82 -19.67 1.34
N ASP A 93 12.70 -20.35 2.08
CA ASP A 93 13.01 -21.77 1.91
C ASP A 93 13.12 -22.48 3.25
N GLU A 94 12.66 -23.73 3.31
CA GLU A 94 12.69 -24.56 4.52
C GLU A 94 14.10 -24.71 5.11
N SER A 95 15.15 -24.65 4.29
CA SER A 95 16.55 -24.78 4.71
C SER A 95 17.04 -23.62 5.57
N TRP A 96 16.34 -22.48 5.58
CA TRP A 96 16.76 -21.30 6.34
C TRP A 96 16.59 -21.48 7.86
N GLY A 97 15.83 -22.50 8.29
CA GLY A 97 15.55 -22.77 9.70
C GLY A 97 14.73 -21.69 10.41
N THR A 98 14.32 -20.65 9.68
CA THR A 98 13.41 -19.60 10.16
C THR A 98 11.99 -19.99 9.77
N PRO A 99 11.06 -20.17 10.72
CA PRO A 99 9.68 -20.47 10.41
C PRO A 99 9.05 -19.38 9.54
N TRP A 100 8.29 -19.77 8.53
CA TRP A 100 7.49 -18.86 7.71
C TRP A 100 6.62 -17.92 8.55
N GLN A 101 6.05 -18.43 9.64
CA GLN A 101 5.21 -17.65 10.54
C GLN A 101 5.99 -16.54 11.26
N ASP A 102 7.25 -16.76 11.62
CA ASP A 102 8.08 -15.75 12.30
C ASP A 102 8.36 -14.57 11.37
N LEU A 103 8.54 -14.82 10.08
CA LEU A 103 8.68 -13.77 9.07
C LEU A 103 7.37 -12.98 8.89
N LYS A 104 6.22 -13.66 8.90
CA LYS A 104 4.90 -13.00 8.86
C LYS A 104 4.66 -12.14 10.09
N ASP A 105 5.06 -12.61 11.27
CA ASP A 105 4.92 -11.86 12.51
C ASP A 105 5.84 -10.63 12.50
N GLY A 106 7.04 -10.74 11.93
CA GLY A 106 7.93 -9.63 11.64
C GLY A 106 7.32 -8.59 10.70
N ALA A 107 6.75 -9.02 9.57
CA ALA A 107 6.03 -8.15 8.64
C ALA A 107 4.84 -7.43 9.30
N LEU A 108 4.07 -8.14 10.12
CA LEU A 108 2.96 -7.56 10.90
C LEU A 108 3.46 -6.50 11.88
N HIS A 109 4.56 -6.78 12.57
CA HIS A 109 5.15 -5.82 13.50
C HIS A 109 5.62 -4.55 12.78
N ALA A 110 6.33 -4.70 11.66
CA ALA A 110 6.79 -3.58 10.85
C ALA A 110 5.62 -2.73 10.30
N ALA A 111 4.52 -3.38 9.89
CA ALA A 111 3.30 -2.67 9.46
C ALA A 111 2.68 -1.85 10.60
N ARG A 112 2.61 -2.40 11.81
CA ARG A 112 2.12 -1.66 13.00
C ARG A 112 3.01 -0.46 13.32
N GLN A 113 4.32 -0.63 13.28
CA GLN A 113 5.24 0.49 13.49
C GLN A 113 5.07 1.61 12.44
N LEU A 114 4.80 1.26 11.18
CA LEU A 114 4.53 2.25 10.14
C LEU A 114 3.25 3.06 10.44
N VAL A 115 2.18 2.37 10.87
CA VAL A 115 0.92 3.01 11.30
C VAL A 115 1.14 3.93 12.49
N GLU A 116 1.86 3.48 13.51
CA GLU A 116 2.15 4.26 14.72
C GLU A 116 2.96 5.52 14.40
N ARG A 117 3.97 5.41 13.52
CA ARG A 117 4.75 6.57 13.07
C ARG A 117 3.90 7.60 12.32
N ARG A 118 2.96 7.15 11.48
CA ARG A 118 2.01 8.06 10.81
C ARG A 118 1.12 8.78 11.80
N ALA A 119 0.61 8.07 12.81
CA ALA A 119 -0.22 8.68 13.85
C ALA A 119 0.55 9.73 14.67
N ALA A 120 1.86 9.51 14.88
CA ALA A 120 2.74 10.49 15.54
C ALA A 120 3.08 11.70 14.64
N ASN A 121 3.09 11.53 13.31
CA ASN A 121 3.42 12.56 12.33
C ASN A 121 2.34 12.67 11.23
N PRO A 122 1.19 13.31 11.50
CA PRO A 122 0.06 13.35 10.56
C PRO A 122 0.28 14.19 9.29
N GLY A 123 1.46 14.79 9.13
CA GLY A 123 1.85 15.59 7.95
C GLY A 123 2.91 14.96 7.05
N ALA A 124 3.28 13.69 7.31
CA ALA A 124 4.18 12.90 6.46
C ALA A 124 3.41 12.08 5.42
#